data_AF-A0A3P7IJG7-F1
#
_entry.id   AF-A0A3P7IJG7-F1
#
_cell.length_a   1.000
_cell.length_b   1.000
_cell.length_c   1.000
_cell.angle_alpha   90.00
_cell.angle_beta   90.00
_cell.angle_gamma   90.00
#
_symmetry.space_group_name_H-M   'P 1'
#
loop_
_entity.id
_entity.type
_entity.pdbx_description
1 polymer ?
#
loop_
_entity_poly.entity_id
_entity_poly.type
_entity_poly.pdbx_seq_one_letter_code
_entity_poly.pdbx_strand_id
1 'polypeptide(L)'
;MQVKAALSALQGVTVLFVILDSGPKSICDLSVASFKGGDVVLTPYLAVFPFPFYTIIKKIVQLPSVLTESIRQWFEMTVRTNSV
;
A
#
# COMPACT_ATOMS: atom_id res chain seq x y z
N MET A 1 15.66 -0.80 -1.26
CA MET A 1 16.01 -2.11 -0.64
C MET A 1 15.95 -2.05 0.89
N GLN A 2 16.39 -0.96 1.52
CA GLN A 2 16.45 -0.84 2.99
C GLN A 2 15.09 -0.89 3.72
N VAL A 3 14.04 -0.24 3.20
CA VAL A 3 12.72 -0.24 3.85
C VAL A 3 12.12 -1.66 3.91
N LYS A 4 12.19 -2.43 2.82
CA LYS A 4 11.72 -3.82 2.80
C LYS A 4 12.44 -4.69 3.83
N ALA A 5 13.78 -4.57 3.90
CA ALA A 5 14.60 -5.33 4.84
C ALA A 5 14.31 -4.97 6.29
N ALA A 6 14.15 -3.66 6.58
CA ALA A 6 13.78 -3.18 7.90
C ALA A 6 12.40 -3.69 8.33
N LEU A 7 11.42 -3.68 7.42
CA LEU A 7 10.08 -4.16 7.71
C LEU A 7 10.02 -5.69 7.91
N SER A 8 10.81 -6.46 7.16
CA SER A 8 10.88 -7.92 7.35
C SER A 8 11.55 -8.34 8.66
N ALA A 9 12.35 -7.46 9.27
CA ALA A 9 13.02 -7.72 10.54
C ALA A 9 12.11 -7.48 11.77
N LEU A 10 10.97 -6.79 11.58
CA LEU A 10 10.02 -6.55 12.66
C LEU A 10 9.10 -7.77 12.82
N GLN A 11 9.15 -8.41 13.98
CA GLN A 11 8.19 -9.47 14.34
C GLN A 11 6.97 -8.88 15.04
N GLY A 12 5.78 -9.36 14.70
CA GLY A 12 4.52 -8.92 15.31
C GLY A 12 4.07 -7.49 14.91
N VAL A 13 4.71 -6.87 13.92
CA VAL A 13 4.36 -5.52 13.44
C VAL A 13 3.70 -5.61 12.08
N THR A 14 2.53 -4.98 11.93
CA THR A 14 1.89 -4.76 10.62
C THR A 14 2.10 -3.30 10.22
N VAL A 15 2.48 -3.08 8.95
CA VAL A 15 2.68 -1.73 8.41
C VAL A 15 1.64 -1.42 7.35
N LEU A 16 0.88 -0.34 7.57
CA LEU A 16 -0.07 0.23 6.62
C LEU A 16 0.57 1.43 5.93
N PHE A 17 0.63 1.40 4.60
CA PHE A 17 1.11 2.54 3.81
C PHE A 17 -0.05 3.49 3.50
N VAL A 18 -0.01 4.69 4.06
CA VAL A 18 -0.98 5.73 3.75
C VAL A 18 -0.42 6.63 2.65
N ILE A 19 -1.06 6.59 1.49
CA ILE A 19 -0.67 7.34 0.31
C ILE A 19 -1.55 8.57 0.21
N LEU A 20 -0.96 9.76 0.37
CA LEU A 20 -1.66 11.03 0.18
C LEU A 20 -1.65 11.40 -1.30
N ASP A 21 -2.81 11.29 -1.94
CA ASP A 21 -3.03 11.52 -3.36
C ASP A 21 -3.80 12.81 -3.60
N SER A 22 -3.25 13.92 -3.08
CA SER A 22 -3.83 15.27 -3.18
C SER A 22 -3.04 16.19 -4.11
N GLY A 23 -2.02 15.66 -4.79
CA GLY A 23 -1.18 16.40 -5.72
C GLY A 23 -1.83 16.58 -7.10
N PRO A 24 -1.20 17.35 -7.99
CA PRO A 24 -1.70 17.59 -9.34
C PRO A 24 -1.64 16.36 -10.26
N LYS A 25 -0.85 15.34 -9.92
CA LYS A 25 -0.78 14.06 -10.63
C LYS A 25 -1.14 12.93 -9.67
N SER A 26 -2.13 12.13 -10.02
CA SER A 26 -2.56 11.02 -9.17
C SER A 26 -1.56 9.86 -9.24
N ILE A 27 -1.35 9.18 -8.11
CA ILE A 27 -0.62 7.91 -8.10
C ILE A 27 -1.29 6.84 -8.96
N CYS A 28 -2.61 6.91 -9.13
CA CYS A 28 -3.38 5.98 -9.96
C CYS A 28 -3.03 6.12 -11.45
N ASP A 29 -2.55 7.29 -11.87
CA ASP A 29 -2.17 7.58 -13.25
C ASP A 29 -0.68 7.26 -13.51
N LEU A 30 0.09 6.92 -12.47
CA LEU A 30 1.50 6.58 -12.62
C LEU A 30 1.65 5.19 -13.23
N SER A 31 2.59 5.09 -14.16
CA SER A 31 3.03 3.82 -14.75
C SER A 31 4.54 3.70 -14.70
N VAL A 32 5.01 2.46 -14.59
CA VAL A 32 6.42 2.10 -14.67
C VAL A 32 6.65 1.43 -16.02
N ALA A 33 7.61 1.96 -16.77
CA ALA A 33 8.10 1.32 -17.98
C ALA A 33 9.07 0.20 -17.62
N SER A 34 8.87 -0.99 -18.19
CA SER A 34 9.81 -2.10 -18.12
C SER A 34 10.13 -2.58 -19.53
N PHE A 35 11.39 -2.93 -19.78
CA PHE A 35 11.81 -3.50 -21.05
C PHE A 35 11.74 -5.02 -20.96
N LYS A 36 10.91 -5.65 -21.79
CA LYS A 36 10.80 -7.10 -21.89
C LYS A 36 11.01 -7.52 -23.33
N GLY A 37 12.13 -8.19 -23.62
CA GLY A 37 12.39 -8.73 -24.96
C GLY A 37 12.58 -7.67 -26.07
N GLY A 38 12.91 -6.43 -25.72
CA GLY A 38 13.03 -5.31 -26.66
C GLY A 38 11.80 -4.40 -26.70
N ASP A 39 10.66 -4.85 -26.19
CA ASP A 39 9.43 -4.04 -26.10
C ASP A 39 9.33 -3.28 -24.79
N VAL A 40 8.70 -2.10 -24.86
CA VAL A 40 8.38 -1.28 -23.68
C VAL A 40 6.99 -1.65 -23.17
N VAL A 41 6.94 -2.21 -21.96
CA VAL A 41 5.70 -2.54 -21.27
C VAL A 41 5.47 -1.53 -20.16
N LEU A 42 4.39 -0.75 -20.28
CA LEU A 42 3.92 0.15 -19.23
C LEU A 42 2.99 -0.61 -18.27
N THR A 43 3.35 -0.63 -16.99
CA THR A 43 2.54 -1.26 -15.94
C THR A 43 2.09 -0.19 -14.95
N PRO A 44 0.81 -0.14 -14.54
CA PRO A 44 0.37 0.77 -13.48
C PRO A 44 1.23 0.62 -12.22
N TYR A 45 1.67 1.72 -11.62
CA TYR A 45 2.56 1.69 -10.46
C TYR A 45 1.94 0.92 -9.27
N LEU A 46 0.62 1.07 -9.06
CA LEU A 46 -0.08 0.36 -8.00
C LEU A 46 -0.09 -1.17 -8.19
N ALA A 47 -0.02 -1.66 -9.44
CA ALA A 47 0.01 -3.10 -9.71
C ALA A 47 1.34 -3.76 -9.31
N VAL A 48 2.41 -2.98 -9.21
CA VAL A 48 3.75 -3.44 -8.78
C VAL A 48 4.15 -2.83 -7.43
N PHE A 49 3.18 -2.26 -6.69
CA PHE A 49 3.44 -1.61 -5.43
C PHE A 49 3.98 -2.64 -4.40
N PRO A 50 5.13 -2.36 -3.75
CA PRO A 50 5.89 -3.39 -3.04
C PRO A 50 5.32 -3.82 -1.69
N PHE A 51 4.19 -3.25 -1.24
CA PHE A 51 3.63 -3.48 0.08
C PHE A 51 2.16 -3.90 -0.01
N PRO A 52 1.74 -4.95 0.72
CA PRO A 52 0.41 -5.54 0.58
C PRO A 52 -0.71 -4.69 1.20
N PHE A 53 -0.40 -3.90 2.23
CA PHE A 53 -1.37 -3.05 2.92
C PHE A 53 -1.09 -1.59 2.61
N TYR A 54 -1.97 -1.00 1.82
CA TYR A 54 -1.94 0.43 1.54
C TYR A 54 -3.35 1.00 1.39
N THR A 55 -3.48 2.30 1.60
CA THR A 55 -4.70 3.06 1.35
C THR A 55 -4.36 4.37 0.65
N ILE A 56 -5.25 4.83 -0.23
CA ILE A 56 -5.07 6.04 -1.01
C ILE A 56 -6.07 7.08 -0.51
N ILE A 57 -5.57 8.25 -0.11
CA ILE A 57 -6.36 9.31 0.50
C ILE A 57 -6.23 10.57 -0.32
N LYS A 58 -7.34 11.00 -0.94
CA LYS A 58 -7.37 12.21 -1.79
C LYS A 58 -7.45 13.50 -0.99
N LYS A 59 -8.10 13.47 0.18
CA LYS A 59 -8.26 14.63 1.05
C LYS A 59 -7.84 14.28 2.46
N ILE A 60 -7.00 15.11 3.07
CA ILE A 60 -6.49 14.89 4.43
C ILE A 60 -7.60 14.75 5.48
N VAL A 61 -8.75 15.38 5.25
CA VAL A 61 -9.93 15.27 6.13
C VAL A 61 -10.50 13.84 6.21
N GLN A 62 -10.20 12.97 5.24
CA GLN A 62 -10.61 11.56 5.23
C GLN A 62 -9.63 10.67 6.00
N LEU A 63 -8.44 11.17 6.37
CA LEU A 63 -7.42 10.39 7.06
C LEU A 63 -7.92 9.74 8.36
N PRO A 64 -8.62 10.44 9.27
CA PRO A 64 -9.05 9.84 10.53
C PRO A 64 -10.02 8.68 10.33
N SER A 65 -10.99 8.82 9.42
CA SER A 65 -11.99 7.77 9.16
C SER A 65 -11.38 6.57 8.44
N VAL A 66 -10.54 6.81 7.42
CA VAL A 66 -9.86 5.74 6.67
C VAL A 66 -8.91 4.95 7.59
N LEU A 67 -8.19 5.64 8.48
CA LEU A 67 -7.32 4.97 9.44
C LEU A 67 -8.11 4.12 10.44
N THR A 68 -9.21 4.66 10.98
CA THR A 68 -10.11 3.93 11.89
C THR A 68 -10.62 2.64 11.25
N GLU A 69 -11.07 2.75 10.00
CA GLU A 69 -11.59 1.62 9.23
C GLU A 69 -10.50 0.59 8.91
N SER A 70 -9.30 1.05 8.57
CA SER A 70 -8.15 0.16 8.30
C SER A 70 -7.73 -0.62 9.55
N ILE A 71 -7.73 0.04 10.73
CA ILE A 71 -7.45 -0.60 12.01
C ILE A 71 -8.53 -1.65 12.34
N ARG A 72 -9.81 -1.34 12.12
CA ARG A 72 -10.92 -2.27 12.31
C ARG A 72 -10.75 -3.52 11.44
N GLN A 73 -10.46 -3.33 10.16
CA GLN A 73 -10.20 -4.43 9.22
C GLN A 73 -9.01 -5.29 9.66
N TRP A 74 -7.93 -4.68 10.15
CA TRP A 74 -6.78 -5.40 10.67
C TRP A 74 -7.12 -6.27 11.89
N PHE A 75 -7.93 -5.74 12.83
CA PHE A 75 -8.41 -6.52 13.97
C PHE A 75 -9.27 -7.71 13.52
N GLU A 76 -10.20 -7.51 12.57
CA GLU A 76 -11.04 -8.60 12.06
C GLU A 76 -10.23 -9.70 11.38
N MET A 77 -9.21 -9.33 10.60
CA MET A 77 -8.30 -10.30 10.00
C MET A 77 -7.53 -11.08 11.07
N THR A 78 -6.96 -10.39 12.05
CA THR A 78 -6.13 -11.03 13.09
C THR A 78 -6.96 -11.94 14.00
N VAL A 79 -8.15 -11.52 14.41
CA VAL A 79 -9.05 -12.30 15.27
C VAL A 79 -9.56 -13.55 14.55
N ARG A 80 -9.91 -13.46 13.27
CA ARG A 80 -10.32 -14.63 12.46
C ARG A 80 -9.19 -15.65 12.29
N THR A 81 -7.94 -15.18 12.25
CA THR A 81 -6.78 -16.06 12.07
C THR A 81 -6.41 -16.80 13.37
N ASN A 82 -6.84 -16.29 14.53
CA ASN A 82 -6.50 -16.84 15.85
C ASN A 82 -7.54 -17.85 16.40
N SER A 83 -8.34 -18.45 15.51
CA SER A 83 -9.42 -19.41 15.84
C SER A 83 -9.07 -20.87 15.47
N VAL A 84 -7.80 -21.28 15.70
CA VAL A 84 -7.35 -22.68 15.56
C VAL A 84 -6.67 -23.13 16.85
#